data_AF-A0AAJ2FY85-F1
#
_entry.id   AF-A0AAJ2FY85-F1
#
_cell.length_a   1.000
_cell.length_b   1.000
_cell.length_c   1.000
_cell.angle_alpha   90.00
_cell.angle_beta   90.00
_cell.angle_gamma   90.00
#
_symmetry.space_group_name_H-M   'P 1'
#
loop_
_entity.id
_entity.type
_entity.pdbx_description
1 polymer ?
#
loop_
_entity_poly.entity_id
_entity_poly.type
_entity_poly.pdbx_seq_one_letter_code
_entity_poly.pdbx_strand_id
1 'polypeptide(L)'
;MAYQGGIGGTFKNLWSPDLTTRAGALSAAQTASTALTIVATLSVLRLWFSVGTDNLVRLIGDANPMILIAVAHIVLMFVAAALLRQGRGIIVGILATLLYFLSTILNGTPTSWIVGAVLLGAMVGGVRGAIALKRGEGFSDDVYETFA
;
A
#
# COMPACT_ATOMS: atom_id res chain seq x y z
N MET A 1 25.27 9.17 13.75
CA MET A 1 24.04 8.35 13.71
C MET A 1 24.30 7.20 12.76
N ALA A 2 24.52 5.99 13.28
CA ALA A 2 24.95 4.86 12.47
C ALA A 2 23.80 4.40 11.56
N TYR A 3 24.01 4.48 10.25
CA TYR A 3 23.18 3.80 9.26
C TYR A 3 23.24 2.28 9.52
N GLN A 4 22.24 1.74 10.22
CA GLN A 4 21.96 0.30 10.21
C GLN A 4 21.26 -0.07 8.88
N GLY A 5 21.93 0.21 7.76
CA GLY A 5 21.44 0.01 6.40
C GLY A 5 21.68 -1.39 5.85
N GLY A 6 21.49 -2.44 6.66
CA GLY A 6 21.47 -3.81 6.16
C GLY A 6 20.10 -4.15 5.59
N ILE A 7 20.02 -5.04 4.60
CA ILE A 7 18.74 -5.56 4.06
C ILE A 7 17.79 -5.98 5.20
N GLY A 8 18.32 -6.62 6.26
CA GLY A 8 17.56 -6.97 7.45
C GLY A 8 16.98 -5.79 8.24
N GLY A 9 17.69 -4.65 8.31
CA GLY A 9 17.20 -3.43 8.94
C GLY A 9 16.07 -2.77 8.14
N THR A 10 16.19 -2.75 6.82
CA THR A 10 15.14 -2.27 5.91
C THR A 10 13.89 -3.14 6.01
N PHE A 11 14.03 -4.47 6.01
CA PHE A 11 12.91 -5.39 6.20
C PHE A 11 12.23 -5.24 7.56
N LYS A 12 13.02 -5.07 8.62
CA LYS A 12 12.49 -4.82 9.97
C LYS A 12 11.68 -3.53 10.01
N ASN A 13 12.18 -2.45 9.42
CA ASN A 13 11.47 -1.16 9.38
C ASN A 13 10.19 -1.22 8.53
N LEU A 14 10.13 -2.14 7.58
CA LEU A 14 8.99 -2.35 6.70
C LEU A 14 7.83 -3.09 7.40
N TRP A 15 8.14 -4.06 8.28
CA TRP A 15 7.16 -4.82 9.06
C TRP A 15 6.86 -4.24 10.45
N SER A 16 7.85 -3.59 11.05
CA SER A 16 7.77 -2.88 12.33
C SER A 16 8.26 -1.45 12.14
N PRO A 17 7.47 -0.61 11.45
CA PRO A 17 7.80 0.81 11.35
C PRO A 17 7.84 1.43 12.76
N ASP A 18 8.70 2.42 12.92
CA ASP A 18 8.72 3.21 14.14
C ASP A 18 7.44 4.07 14.19
N LEU A 19 6.54 3.69 15.10
CA LEU A 19 5.26 4.36 15.31
C LEU A 19 5.29 5.28 16.54
N THR A 20 6.44 5.42 17.18
CA THR A 20 6.61 6.25 18.38
C THR A 20 6.77 7.72 18.05
N THR A 21 7.11 8.05 16.79
CA THR A 21 7.28 9.41 16.27
C THR A 21 6.26 9.71 15.17
N ARG A 22 5.84 10.98 15.04
CA ARG A 22 4.91 11.38 13.96
C ARG A 22 5.55 11.18 12.58
N ALA A 23 6.85 11.48 12.48
CA ALA A 23 7.64 11.32 11.26
C ALA A 23 7.76 9.84 10.84
N GLY A 24 7.96 8.93 11.81
CA GLY A 24 8.00 7.49 11.55
C GLY A 24 6.65 6.94 11.07
N ALA A 25 5.55 7.36 11.69
CA ALA A 25 4.20 6.97 11.28
C ALA A 25 3.83 7.48 9.87
N LEU A 26 4.23 8.72 9.52
CA LEU A 26 4.04 9.28 8.18
C LEU A 26 4.91 8.57 7.14
N SER A 27 6.17 8.30 7.45
CA SER A 27 7.09 7.55 6.59
C SER A 27 6.55 6.14 6.28
N ALA A 28 5.98 5.46 7.27
CA ALA A 28 5.31 4.18 7.08
C ALA A 28 4.12 4.29 6.12
N ALA A 29 3.26 5.30 6.29
CA ALA A 29 2.11 5.53 5.43
C ALA A 29 2.53 5.85 3.96
N GLN A 30 3.60 6.62 3.77
CA GLN A 30 4.18 6.89 2.45
C GLN A 30 4.82 5.64 1.81
N THR A 31 5.40 4.76 2.63
CA THR A 31 5.94 3.48 2.16
C THR A 31 4.81 2.56 1.65
N ALA A 32 3.68 2.48 2.37
CA ALA A 32 2.48 1.78 1.88
C ALA A 32 1.91 2.40 0.60
N SER A 33 1.87 3.74 0.52
CA SER A 33 1.45 4.46 -0.69
C SER A 33 2.29 4.05 -1.91
N THR A 34 3.60 3.96 -1.73
CA THR A 34 4.53 3.55 -2.79
C THR A 34 4.29 2.09 -3.19
N ALA A 35 4.14 1.18 -2.22
CA ALA A 35 3.84 -0.22 -2.48
C ALA A 35 2.52 -0.40 -3.25
N LEU A 36 1.45 0.31 -2.87
CA LEU A 36 0.16 0.26 -3.56
C LEU A 36 0.25 0.83 -4.98
N THR A 37 1.01 1.90 -5.18
CA THR A 37 1.24 2.47 -6.52
C THR A 37 1.95 1.47 -7.44
N ILE A 38 2.98 0.78 -6.92
CA ILE A 38 3.71 -0.25 -7.66
C ILE A 38 2.76 -1.39 -8.05
N VAL A 39 1.98 -1.91 -7.10
CA VAL A 39 1.03 -2.99 -7.37
C VAL A 39 -0.03 -2.56 -8.38
N ALA A 40 -0.60 -1.36 -8.23
CA ALA A 40 -1.59 -0.85 -9.17
C ALA A 40 -1.02 -0.73 -10.60
N THR A 41 0.19 -0.21 -10.73
CA THR A 41 0.87 -0.07 -12.03
C THR A 41 1.16 -1.43 -12.65
N LEU A 42 1.66 -2.40 -11.89
CA LEU A 42 1.89 -3.76 -12.38
C LEU A 42 0.58 -4.44 -12.80
N SER A 43 -0.52 -4.20 -12.07
CA SER A 43 -1.84 -4.71 -12.43
C SER A 43 -2.38 -4.09 -13.72
N VAL A 44 -2.16 -2.79 -13.96
CA VAL A 44 -2.47 -2.13 -15.24
C VAL A 44 -1.69 -2.78 -16.37
N LEU A 45 -0.37 -2.92 -16.21
CA LEU A 45 0.49 -3.51 -17.23
C LEU A 45 0.07 -4.96 -17.51
N ARG A 46 -0.20 -5.75 -16.48
CA ARG A 46 -0.69 -7.13 -16.63
C ARG A 46 -2.00 -7.16 -17.40
N LEU A 47 -2.97 -6.32 -17.05
CA LEU A 47 -4.25 -6.23 -17.74
C LEU A 47 -4.06 -5.86 -19.21
N TRP A 48 -3.19 -4.87 -19.47
CA TRP A 48 -2.87 -4.40 -20.81
C TRP A 48 -2.21 -5.48 -21.68
N PHE A 49 -1.19 -6.17 -21.16
CA PHE A 49 -0.52 -7.26 -21.88
C PHE A 49 -1.40 -8.49 -22.07
N SER A 50 -2.31 -8.78 -21.15
CA SER A 50 -3.16 -9.98 -21.23
C SER A 50 -4.32 -9.82 -22.21
N VAL A 51 -4.91 -8.63 -22.27
CA VAL A 51 -6.13 -8.38 -23.05
C VAL A 51 -5.81 -7.65 -24.37
N GLY A 52 -4.81 -6.77 -24.37
CA GLY A 52 -4.49 -5.88 -25.49
C GLY A 52 -5.34 -4.61 -25.50
N THR A 53 -4.81 -3.52 -26.09
CA THR A 53 -5.44 -2.19 -26.07
C THR A 53 -6.83 -2.18 -26.69
N ASP A 54 -6.97 -2.71 -27.92
CA ASP A 54 -8.21 -2.63 -28.69
C ASP A 54 -9.33 -3.44 -28.04
N ASN A 55 -8.98 -4.63 -27.54
CA ASN A 55 -9.91 -5.48 -26.82
C ASN A 55 -10.32 -4.86 -25.47
N LEU A 56 -9.41 -4.18 -24.76
CA LEU A 56 -9.76 -3.49 -23.52
C LEU A 56 -10.79 -2.39 -23.76
N VAL A 57 -10.58 -1.55 -24.77
CA VAL A 57 -11.54 -0.48 -25.12
C VAL A 57 -12.90 -1.09 -25.47
N ARG A 58 -12.91 -2.17 -26.25
CA ARG A 58 -14.16 -2.87 -26.61
C ARG A 58 -14.85 -3.46 -25.39
N LEU A 59 -14.14 -4.21 -24.56
CA LEU A 59 -14.71 -4.87 -23.38
C LEU A 59 -15.19 -3.88 -22.31
N ILE A 60 -14.57 -2.71 -22.22
CA ILE A 60 -15.04 -1.61 -21.37
C ILE A 60 -16.33 -1.03 -21.96
N GLY A 61 -16.39 -0.79 -23.28
CA GLY A 61 -17.59 -0.34 -23.99
C GLY A 61 -18.76 -1.33 -23.89
N ASP A 62 -18.46 -2.63 -23.92
CA ASP A 62 -19.42 -3.73 -23.76
C ASP A 62 -19.82 -3.95 -22.28
N ALA A 63 -19.32 -3.13 -21.36
CA ALA A 63 -19.54 -3.25 -19.92
C ALA A 63 -19.25 -4.65 -19.36
N ASN A 64 -18.20 -5.31 -19.86
CA ASN A 64 -17.84 -6.65 -19.40
C ASN A 64 -17.55 -6.62 -17.89
N PRO A 65 -18.29 -7.40 -17.07
CA PRO A 65 -18.21 -7.28 -15.62
C PRO A 65 -16.84 -7.65 -15.07
N MET A 66 -16.12 -8.59 -15.69
CA MET A 66 -14.78 -8.99 -15.22
C MET A 66 -13.76 -7.86 -15.40
N ILE A 67 -13.79 -7.19 -16.55
CA ILE A 67 -12.87 -6.08 -16.83
C ILE A 67 -13.21 -4.88 -15.94
N LEU A 68 -14.49 -4.58 -15.75
CA LEU A 68 -14.92 -3.49 -14.87
C LEU A 68 -14.50 -3.72 -13.42
N ILE A 69 -14.64 -4.95 -12.90
CA ILE A 69 -14.17 -5.30 -11.54
C ILE A 69 -12.64 -5.15 -11.44
N ALA A 70 -11.89 -5.62 -12.45
CA ALA A 70 -10.44 -5.49 -12.47
C ALA A 70 -9.99 -4.01 -12.48
N VAL A 71 -10.61 -3.18 -13.32
CA VAL A 71 -10.34 -1.74 -13.38
C VAL A 71 -10.72 -1.06 -12.05
N ALA A 72 -11.88 -1.37 -11.47
CA ALA A 72 -12.30 -0.82 -10.19
C ALA A 72 -11.31 -1.17 -9.05
N HIS A 73 -10.78 -2.39 -9.03
CA HIS A 73 -9.76 -2.82 -8.07
C HIS A 73 -8.47 -2.00 -8.25
N ILE A 74 -7.98 -1.84 -9.48
CA ILE A 74 -6.78 -1.05 -9.78
C ILE A 74 -6.98 0.41 -9.35
N VAL A 75 -8.12 1.01 -9.67
CA VAL A 75 -8.46 2.38 -9.27
C VAL A 75 -8.49 2.50 -7.75
N LEU A 76 -9.09 1.54 -7.05
CA LEU A 76 -9.12 1.52 -5.59
C LEU A 76 -7.70 1.52 -5.00
N MET A 77 -6.75 0.77 -5.58
CA MET A 77 -5.35 0.77 -5.14
C MET A 77 -4.69 2.14 -5.34
N PHE A 78 -4.93 2.82 -6.47
CA PHE A 78 -4.43 4.18 -6.70
C PHE A 78 -5.05 5.19 -5.72
N VAL A 79 -6.36 5.10 -5.46
CA VAL A 79 -7.03 5.97 -4.49
C VAL A 79 -6.50 5.72 -3.08
N ALA A 80 -6.32 4.46 -2.69
CA ALA A 80 -5.71 4.09 -1.41
C ALA A 80 -4.29 4.64 -1.29
N ALA A 81 -3.49 4.52 -2.34
CA ALA A 81 -2.13 5.06 -2.38
C ALA A 81 -2.12 6.59 -2.19
N ALA A 82 -2.97 7.31 -2.93
CA ALA A 82 -3.07 8.76 -2.83
C ALA A 82 -3.49 9.22 -1.43
N LEU A 83 -4.47 8.54 -0.83
CA LEU A 83 -4.96 8.88 0.51
C LEU A 83 -3.93 8.58 1.60
N LEU A 84 -3.28 7.41 1.54
CA LEU A 84 -2.25 7.03 2.52
C LEU A 84 -1.03 7.95 2.47
N ARG A 85 -0.68 8.50 1.30
CA ARG A 85 0.39 9.49 1.17
C ARG A 85 0.14 10.75 2.02
N GLN A 86 -1.12 11.09 2.24
CA GLN A 86 -1.53 12.21 3.07
C GLN A 86 -1.74 11.81 4.55
N GLY A 87 -1.44 10.56 4.94
CA GLY A 87 -1.75 10.03 6.27
C GLY A 87 -3.26 9.82 6.50
N ARG A 88 -4.07 9.83 5.43
CA ARG A 88 -5.55 9.72 5.49
C ARG A 88 -6.01 8.44 4.79
N GLY A 89 -7.30 8.14 4.90
CA GLY A 89 -7.92 7.04 4.14
C GLY A 89 -7.59 5.63 4.62
N ILE A 90 -7.48 5.44 5.94
CA ILE A 90 -7.25 4.13 6.58
C ILE A 90 -8.20 3.06 6.06
N ILE A 91 -9.50 3.37 5.94
CA ILE A 91 -10.51 2.41 5.49
C ILE A 91 -10.21 1.93 4.05
N VAL A 92 -9.88 2.87 3.16
CA VAL A 92 -9.54 2.59 1.76
C VAL A 92 -8.21 1.83 1.67
N GLY A 93 -7.23 2.19 2.50
CA GLY A 93 -5.95 1.49 2.64
C GLY A 93 -6.11 0.05 3.12
N ILE A 94 -6.92 -0.19 4.15
CA ILE A 94 -7.26 -1.53 4.65
C ILE A 94 -7.95 -2.33 3.54
N LEU A 95 -8.96 -1.75 2.89
CA LEU A 95 -9.71 -2.43 1.84
C LEU A 95 -8.81 -2.83 0.67
N ALA A 96 -7.97 -1.91 0.19
CA ALA A 96 -7.02 -2.19 -0.89
C ALA A 96 -5.98 -3.27 -0.49
N THR A 97 -5.50 -3.24 0.75
CA THR A 97 -4.55 -4.24 1.26
C THR A 97 -5.19 -5.62 1.36
N LEU A 98 -6.43 -5.71 1.85
CA LEU A 98 -7.17 -6.97 1.95
C LEU A 98 -7.51 -7.55 0.57
N LEU A 99 -7.95 -6.70 -0.36
CA LEU A 99 -8.26 -7.13 -1.72
C LEU A 99 -6.99 -7.58 -2.47
N TYR A 100 -5.85 -6.89 -2.24
CA TYR A 100 -4.56 -7.35 -2.75
C TYR A 100 -4.18 -8.72 -2.17
N PHE A 101 -4.26 -8.90 -0.85
CA PHE A 101 -3.98 -10.17 -0.19
C PHE A 101 -4.82 -11.32 -0.74
N LEU A 102 -6.13 -11.10 -0.85
CA LEU A 102 -7.06 -12.09 -1.41
C LEU A 102 -6.70 -12.41 -2.86
N SER A 103 -6.38 -11.40 -3.68
CA SER A 103 -5.97 -11.59 -5.06
C SER A 103 -4.67 -12.39 -5.18
N THR A 104 -3.70 -12.16 -4.30
CA THR A 104 -2.42 -12.89 -4.28
C THR A 104 -2.60 -14.34 -3.85
N ILE A 105 -3.54 -14.64 -2.95
CA ILE A 105 -3.86 -16.03 -2.59
C ILE A 105 -4.56 -16.74 -3.74
N LEU A 106 -5.58 -16.12 -4.34
CA LEU A 106 -6.41 -16.75 -5.35
C LEU A 106 -5.71 -16.89 -6.72
N ASN A 107 -4.81 -15.97 -7.06
CA ASN A 107 -4.19 -15.88 -8.38
C ASN A 107 -2.65 -15.88 -8.36
N GLY A 108 -2.02 -16.11 -7.21
CA GLY A 108 -0.58 -16.01 -7.06
C GLY A 108 0.17 -17.26 -7.48
N THR A 109 1.31 -17.06 -8.16
CA THR A 109 2.34 -18.08 -8.37
C THR A 109 3.32 -18.08 -7.17
N PRO A 110 4.06 -19.17 -6.91
CA PRO A 110 5.02 -19.23 -5.80
C PRO A 110 6.03 -18.08 -5.79
N THR A 111 6.47 -17.62 -6.97
CA THR A 111 7.38 -16.47 -7.12
C THR A 111 6.70 -15.15 -6.77
N SER A 112 5.40 -15.00 -7.05
CA SER A 112 4.63 -13.82 -6.69
C SER A 112 4.36 -13.70 -5.19
N TRP A 113 4.43 -14.80 -4.45
CA TRP A 113 4.22 -14.80 -3.00
C TRP A 113 5.36 -14.13 -2.24
N ILE A 114 6.60 -14.25 -2.70
CA ILE A 114 7.75 -13.61 -2.05
C ILE A 114 7.66 -12.08 -2.21
N VAL A 115 7.50 -11.60 -3.45
CA VAL A 115 7.34 -10.17 -3.73
C VAL A 115 6.05 -9.63 -3.08
N GLY A 116 4.98 -10.43 -3.13
CA GLY A 116 3.69 -10.11 -2.51
C GLY A 116 3.78 -9.98 -1.00
N ALA A 117 4.52 -10.87 -0.31
CA ALA A 117 4.73 -10.79 1.13
C ALA A 117 5.47 -9.50 1.53
N VAL A 118 6.48 -9.09 0.77
CA VAL A 118 7.19 -7.81 1.01
C VAL A 118 6.24 -6.64 0.84
N LEU A 119 5.49 -6.59 -0.25
CA LEU A 119 4.55 -5.50 -0.53
C LEU A 119 3.41 -5.46 0.49
N LEU A 120 2.89 -6.62 0.90
CA LEU A 120 1.90 -6.75 1.98
C LEU A 120 2.45 -6.23 3.31
N GLY A 121 3.69 -6.56 3.66
CA GLY A 121 4.35 -6.02 4.85
C GLY A 121 4.37 -4.49 4.85
N ALA A 122 4.74 -3.88 3.72
CA ALA A 122 4.78 -2.43 3.56
C ALA A 122 3.37 -1.82 3.68
N MET A 123 2.38 -2.45 3.06
CA MET A 123 0.98 -2.01 3.13
C MET A 123 0.43 -2.06 4.56
N VAL A 124 0.62 -3.19 5.26
CA VAL A 124 0.19 -3.37 6.66
C VAL A 124 0.91 -2.40 7.59
N GLY A 125 2.22 -2.23 7.40
CA GLY A 125 3.04 -1.26 8.15
C GLY A 125 2.52 0.16 7.98
N GLY A 126 2.23 0.60 6.75
CA GLY A 126 1.71 1.94 6.52
C GLY A 126 0.25 2.13 6.90
N VAL A 127 -0.59 1.09 6.85
CA VAL A 127 -1.93 1.14 7.45
C VAL A 127 -1.84 1.37 8.97
N ARG A 128 -0.92 0.69 9.66
CA ARG A 128 -0.65 0.93 11.09
C ARG A 128 -0.13 2.34 11.34
N GLY A 129 0.74 2.85 10.47
CA GLY A 129 1.19 4.25 10.49
C GLY A 129 0.05 5.26 10.37
N ALA A 130 -0.84 5.06 9.40
CA ALA A 130 -2.02 5.90 9.23
C ALA A 130 -2.99 5.84 10.42
N ILE A 131 -3.15 4.66 11.06
CA ILE A 131 -3.93 4.51 12.29
C ILE A 131 -3.30 5.30 13.44
N ALA A 132 -1.99 5.23 13.61
CA ALA A 132 -1.27 6.00 14.63
C ALA A 132 -1.45 7.52 14.41
N LEU A 133 -1.31 7.99 13.18
CA LEU A 133 -1.55 9.41 12.83
C LEU A 133 -2.98 9.86 13.12
N LYS A 134 -3.99 9.01 12.88
CA LYS A 134 -5.39 9.34 13.21
C LYS A 134 -5.66 9.37 14.71
N ARG A 135 -4.96 8.53 15.50
CA ARG A 135 -5.09 8.54 16.96
C ARG A 135 -4.53 9.82 17.58
N GLY A 136 -3.51 10.42 16.98
CA GLY A 136 -3.03 11.76 17.33
C GLY A 136 -2.37 11.91 18.71
N GLU A 137 -2.37 10.85 19.54
CA GLU A 137 -1.86 10.84 20.91
C GLU A 137 -0.80 9.72 21.08
N GLY A 138 0.19 9.96 21.96
CA GLY A 138 1.21 8.95 22.32
C GLY A 138 2.51 9.02 21.51
N PHE A 139 2.77 10.13 20.82
CA PHE A 139 4.06 10.36 20.16
C PHE A 139 5.09 10.90 21.16
N SER A 140 6.29 10.33 21.16
CA SER A 140 7.39 10.80 22.02
C SER A 140 7.83 12.23 21.70
N ASP A 141 7.57 12.69 20.47
CA ASP A 141 7.90 14.03 20.00
C ASP A 141 7.01 15.11 20.62
N ASP A 142 5.79 14.76 21.07
CA ASP A 142 4.85 15.73 21.67
C ASP A 142 5.26 16.14 23.10
N VAL A 143 6.18 15.41 23.74
CA VAL A 143 6.64 15.69 25.12
C VAL A 143 7.67 16.82 25.18
N TYR A 144 8.29 17.18 24.05
CA TYR A 144 9.35 18.18 24.01
C TYR A 144 8.85 19.64 23.91
N GLU A 145 7.55 19.89 23.69
CA GLU A 145 7.02 21.27 23.62
C GLU A 145 6.64 21.88 24.98
N THR A 146 6.72 21.14 26.10
CA THR A 146 6.31 21.62 27.43
C THR A 146 7.39 22.29 28.29
N PHE A 147 8.56 22.61 27.73
CA PHE A 147 9.58 23.42 28.42
C PHE A 147 9.87 24.72 27.65
N ALA A 148 8.91 25.65 27.69
CA ALA A 148 9.10 27.05 27.34
C ALA A 148 8.57 27.94 28.46
#